data_AF-A0A7W7VA38-F1
#
_entry.id   AF-A0A7W7VA38-F1
#
_cell.length_a   1.000
_cell.length_b   1.000
_cell.length_c   1.000
_cell.angle_alpha   90.00
_cell.angle_beta   90.00
_cell.angle_gamma   90.00
#
_symmetry.space_group_name_H-M   'P 1'
#
loop_
_entity.id
_entity.type
_entity.pdbx_description
1 polymer ?
#
loop_
_entity_poly.entity_id
_entity_poly.type
_entity_poly.pdbx_seq_one_letter_code
_entity_poly.pdbx_strand_id
1 'polypeptide(L)'
;MTTAVEAPDTADLEQLIALIACGRTRPGKTKACDRCAKRGRALLEFAALGTIDALAAAICRSEVRRSCAPCVEKALEIISVYNEGAQ
;
A
#
# COMPACT_ATOMS: atom_id res chain seq x y z
N MET A 1 30.80 4.25 16.23
CA MET A 1 29.77 3.21 16.05
C MET A 1 28.48 3.95 15.78
N THR A 2 28.20 4.22 14.50
CA THR A 2 27.04 5.00 14.09
C THR A 2 25.87 4.03 14.05
N THR A 3 24.92 4.19 14.97
CA THR A 3 23.62 3.54 14.91
C THR A 3 22.94 4.02 13.63
N ALA A 4 22.99 3.16 12.60
CA ALA A 4 22.04 3.26 11.51
C ALA A 4 20.67 3.15 12.17
N VAL A 5 19.93 4.25 12.22
CA VAL A 5 18.50 4.20 12.44
C VAL A 5 17.99 3.33 11.30
N GLU A 6 17.59 2.10 11.62
CA GLU A 6 16.87 1.23 10.70
C GLU A 6 15.68 2.06 10.23
N ALA A 7 15.75 2.57 9.00
CA ALA A 7 14.57 3.04 8.33
C ALA A 7 13.57 1.88 8.44
N PRO A 8 12.35 2.10 8.95
CA PRO A 8 11.38 1.04 9.17
C PRO A 8 11.35 0.15 7.92
N ASP A 9 11.64 -1.15 8.12
CA ASP A 9 11.96 -2.13 7.07
C ASP A 9 11.07 -1.92 5.85
N THR A 10 11.60 -1.20 4.86
CA THR A 10 10.78 -0.72 3.73
C THR A 10 10.18 -1.90 2.97
N ALA A 11 10.89 -3.04 2.99
CA ALA A 11 10.43 -4.31 2.43
C ALA A 11 9.21 -4.90 3.17
N ASP A 12 9.11 -4.75 4.50
CA ASP A 12 7.97 -5.23 5.28
C ASP A 12 6.75 -4.33 5.04
N LEU A 13 6.97 -3.01 5.01
CA LEU A 13 5.95 -2.03 4.68
C LEU A 13 5.42 -2.22 3.24
N GLU A 14 6.30 -2.49 2.27
CA GLU A 14 5.92 -2.82 0.89
C GLU A 14 5.05 -4.08 0.83
N GLN A 15 5.37 -5.13 1.60
CA GLN A 15 4.58 -6.36 1.66
C GLN A 15 3.21 -6.13 2.29
N LEU A 16 3.15 -5.34 3.36
CA LEU A 16 1.89 -4.99 4.03
C LEU A 16 0.98 -4.17 3.11
N ILE A 17 1.52 -3.15 2.44
CA ILE A 17 0.81 -2.33 1.45
C ILE A 17 0.31 -3.19 0.29
N ALA A 18 1.16 -4.09 -0.23
CA ALA A 18 0.79 -5.03 -1.27
C ALA A 18 -0.35 -5.95 -0.82
N LEU A 19 -0.34 -6.41 0.44
CA LEU A 19 -1.39 -7.26 1.00
C LEU A 19 -2.73 -6.53 1.09
N ILE A 20 -2.73 -5.29 1.58
CA ILE A 20 -3.91 -4.42 1.66
C ILE A 20 -4.50 -4.21 0.26
N ALA A 21 -3.67 -3.80 -0.70
CA ALA A 21 -4.08 -3.62 -2.09
C ALA A 21 -4.66 -4.91 -2.70
N CYS A 22 -4.05 -6.06 -2.39
CA CYS A 22 -4.51 -7.38 -2.83
C CYS A 22 -5.88 -7.78 -2.23
N GLY A 23 -6.39 -7.08 -1.22
CA GLY A 23 -7.63 -7.39 -0.53
C GLY A 23 -7.39 -8.26 0.70
N ARG A 24 -6.66 -7.70 1.68
CA ARG A 24 -6.42 -8.27 3.02
C ARG A 24 -7.71 -8.64 3.77
N THR A 25 -8.84 -8.04 3.38
CA THR A 25 -10.19 -8.31 3.92
C THR A 25 -10.71 -9.74 3.70
N ARG A 26 -9.98 -10.62 2.99
CA ARG A 26 -10.32 -12.05 2.94
C ARG A 26 -9.72 -12.79 4.14
N PRO A 27 -10.52 -13.48 4.97
CA PRO A 27 -10.00 -14.27 6.08
C PRO A 27 -9.01 -15.33 5.57
N GLY A 28 -7.87 -15.46 6.25
CA GLY A 28 -6.78 -16.39 5.88
C GLY A 28 -5.76 -15.84 4.89
N LYS A 29 -5.91 -14.61 4.40
CA LYS A 29 -4.95 -14.01 3.46
C LYS A 29 -3.80 -13.33 4.20
N THR A 30 -2.67 -14.04 4.28
CA THR A 30 -1.44 -13.57 4.92
C THR A 30 -0.39 -13.05 3.93
N LYS A 31 -0.56 -13.31 2.63
CA LYS A 31 0.36 -12.88 1.57
C LYS A 31 -0.37 -12.27 0.38
N ALA A 32 0.25 -11.24 -0.21
CA ALA A 32 -0.16 -10.71 -1.50
C ALA A 32 0.14 -11.73 -2.61
N CYS A 33 -0.66 -11.76 -3.68
CA CYS A 33 -0.25 -12.50 -4.88
C CYS A 33 0.96 -11.83 -5.54
N ASP A 34 1.75 -12.55 -6.34
CA ASP A 34 2.94 -12.02 -7.03
C ASP A 34 2.66 -10.70 -7.77
N ARG A 35 1.48 -10.59 -8.37
CA ARG A 35 1.05 -9.38 -9.10
C ARG A 35 0.88 -8.16 -8.19
N CYS A 36 0.46 -8.35 -6.94
CA CYS A 36 0.33 -7.29 -5.95
C CYS A 36 1.65 -7.05 -5.22
N ALA A 37 2.41 -8.10 -4.91
CA ALA A 37 3.75 -8.00 -4.31
C ALA A 37 4.68 -7.13 -5.16
N LYS A 38 4.72 -7.35 -6.49
CA LYS A 38 5.50 -6.53 -7.44
C LYS A 38 5.10 -5.05 -7.50
N ARG A 39 3.97 -4.67 -6.90
CA ARG A 39 3.45 -3.30 -6.88
C ARG A 39 3.58 -2.63 -5.51
N GLY A 40 4.00 -3.34 -4.46
CA GLY A 40 4.14 -2.80 -3.12
C GLY A 40 4.95 -1.51 -3.12
N ARG A 41 6.11 -1.52 -3.77
CA ARG A 41 6.98 -0.35 -3.95
C ARG A 41 6.28 0.84 -4.63
N ALA A 42 5.65 0.61 -5.78
CA ALA A 42 4.97 1.68 -6.49
C ALA A 42 3.83 2.29 -5.66
N LEU A 43 3.09 1.46 -4.92
CA LEU A 43 2.01 1.90 -4.04
C LEU A 43 2.55 2.67 -2.83
N LEU A 44 3.70 2.26 -2.29
CA LEU A 44 4.41 2.98 -1.23
C LEU A 44 4.83 4.39 -1.70
N GLU A 45 5.35 4.52 -2.92
CA GLU A 45 5.70 5.82 -3.50
C GLU A 45 4.46 6.74 -3.61
N PHE A 46 3.30 6.20 -4.04
CA PHE A 46 2.05 6.97 -4.04
C PHE A 46 1.55 7.34 -2.64
N ALA A 47 1.74 6.46 -1.65
CA ALA A 47 1.40 6.72 -0.25
C ALA A 47 2.27 7.85 0.33
N ALA A 48 3.57 7.86 0.01
CA ALA A 48 4.50 8.92 0.40
C ALA A 48 4.12 10.30 -0.18
N LEU A 49 3.50 10.32 -1.36
CA LEU A 49 2.97 11.55 -1.97
C LEU A 49 1.66 12.03 -1.32
N GLY A 50 1.02 11.23 -0.46
CA GLY A 50 -0.23 11.59 0.24
C GLY A 50 -1.47 11.67 -0.67
N THR A 51 -1.41 11.10 -1.87
CA THR A 51 -2.46 11.24 -2.90
C THR A 51 -3.43 10.05 -2.89
N ILE A 52 -4.55 10.18 -2.16
CA ILE A 52 -5.57 9.11 -2.04
C ILE A 52 -6.12 8.72 -3.42
N ASP A 53 -6.47 9.70 -4.27
CA ASP A 53 -7.05 9.42 -5.59
C ASP A 53 -6.10 8.67 -6.53
N ALA A 54 -4.82 9.09 -6.58
CA ALA A 54 -3.81 8.43 -7.42
C ALA A 54 -3.49 7.01 -6.91
N LEU A 55 -3.39 6.85 -5.59
CA LEU A 55 -3.20 5.56 -4.96
C LEU A 55 -4.39 4.63 -5.21
N ALA A 56 -5.62 5.13 -5.04
CA ALA A 56 -6.83 4.37 -5.32
C ALA A 56 -6.92 3.96 -6.79
N ALA A 57 -6.52 4.85 -7.72
CA ALA A 57 -6.49 4.54 -9.15
C ALA A 57 -5.44 3.45 -9.47
N ALA A 58 -4.25 3.54 -8.87
CA ALA A 58 -3.19 2.54 -9.01
C ALA A 58 -3.63 1.15 -8.50
N ILE A 59 -4.37 1.11 -7.39
CA ILE A 59 -4.97 -0.12 -6.83
C ILE A 59 -6.05 -0.65 -7.78
N CYS A 60 -6.99 0.21 -8.19
CA CYS A 60 -8.16 -0.16 -8.98
C CYS A 60 -7.80 -0.67 -10.39
N ARG A 61 -6.67 -0.23 -10.95
CA ARG A 61 -6.29 -0.44 -12.38
C ARG A 61 -7.38 -0.02 -13.36
N SER A 62 -8.27 0.88 -12.97
CA SER A 62 -9.34 1.35 -13.84
C SER A 62 -8.85 2.58 -14.59
N GLU A 63 -9.01 2.57 -15.91
CA GLU A 63 -8.88 3.76 -16.78
C GLU A 63 -10.11 4.68 -16.64
N VAL A 64 -11.11 4.25 -15.86
CA VAL A 64 -12.35 4.97 -15.59
C VAL A 64 -12.08 6.10 -14.61
N ARG A 65 -12.62 7.30 -14.86
CA ARG A 65 -12.41 8.56 -14.09
C ARG A 65 -12.60 8.48 -12.57
N ARG A 66 -13.15 7.38 -12.02
CA ARG A 66 -13.39 7.22 -10.58
C ARG A 66 -12.99 5.83 -10.09
N SER A 67 -12.17 5.80 -9.06
CA SER A 67 -11.80 4.58 -8.33
C SER A 67 -13.01 3.97 -7.62
N CYS A 68 -13.05 2.64 -7.56
CA CYS A 68 -14.11 1.91 -6.87
C CYS A 68 -14.08 2.20 -5.36
N ALA A 69 -15.24 2.22 -4.68
CA ALA A 69 -15.29 2.42 -3.22
C ALA A 69 -14.31 1.52 -2.43
N PRO A 70 -14.24 0.18 -2.68
CA PRO A 70 -13.28 -0.67 -1.96
C PRO A 70 -11.81 -0.41 -2.34
N CYS A 71 -11.55 0.25 -3.47
CA CYS A 71 -10.21 0.67 -3.88
C CYS A 71 -9.78 1.94 -3.13
N VAL A 72 -10.73 2.84 -2.87
CA VAL A 72 -10.52 4.05 -2.06
C VAL A 72 -10.30 3.68 -0.59
N GLU A 73 -11.09 2.75 -0.05
CA GLU A 73 -10.92 2.26 1.33
C GLU A 73 -9.52 1.65 1.55
N LYS A 74 -9.04 0.85 0.60
CA LYS A 74 -7.67 0.32 0.64
C LYS A 74 -6.60 1.40 0.57
N ALA A 75 -6.83 2.45 -0.22
CA ALA A 75 -5.88 3.57 -0.33
C ALA A 75 -5.77 4.33 1.00
N LEU A 76 -6.92 4.56 1.66
CA LEU A 76 -6.96 5.15 3.00
C LEU A 76 -6.23 4.29 4.03
N GLU A 77 -6.47 2.98 4.04
CA GLU A 77 -5.77 2.04 4.92
C GLU A 77 -4.25 2.05 4.69
N ILE A 78 -3.81 2.05 3.43
CA ILE A 78 -2.38 2.14 3.08
C ILE A 78 -1.75 3.44 3.59
N ILE A 79 -2.44 4.57 3.47
CA ILE A 79 -1.94 5.87 3.96
C ILE A 79 -1.87 5.89 5.49
N SER A 80 -2.85 5.31 6.19
CA SER A 80 -2.80 5.16 7.65
C SER A 80 -1.57 4.36 8.06
N VAL A 81 -1.39 3.18 7.46
CA VAL A 81 -0.26 2.28 7.74
C VAL A 81 1.08 2.94 7.42
N TYR A 82 1.17 3.69 6.32
CA TYR A 82 2.37 4.45 5.97
C TYR A 82 2.69 5.50 7.03
N ASN A 83 1.69 6.28 7.46
CA ASN A 83 1.89 7.33 8.47
C ASN A 83 2.22 6.77 9.86
N GLU A 84 1.64 5.62 10.23
CA GLU A 84 1.94 4.92 11.49
C GLU A 84 3.33 4.27 11.47
N GLY A 85 3.75 3.72 10.33
CA GLY A 85 5.07 3.15 10.15
C GLY A 85 6.20 4.16 9.91
N ALA A 86 5.87 5.42 9.62
CA ALA A 86 6.84 6.51 9.40
C ALA A 86 7.21 7.29 10.69
N GLN A 87 6.60 6.96 11.84
CA GLN A 87 6.94 7.52 13.16
C GLN A 87 7.92 6.61 13.91
#